data_AF-A0AB34CLK6-F1
#
_entry.id   AF-A0AB34CLK6-F1
#
_cell.length_a   1.000
_cell.length_b   1.000
_cell.length_c   1.000
_cell.angle_alpha   90.00
_cell.angle_beta   90.00
_cell.angle_gamma   90.00
#
_symmetry.space_group_name_H-M   'P 1'
#
loop_
_entity.id
_entity.type
_entity.pdbx_description
1 polymer ?
#
loop_
_entity_poly.entity_id
_entity_poly.type
_entity_poly.pdbx_seq_one_letter_code
_entity_poly.pdbx_strand_id
1 'polypeptide(L)'
;MIEVNSFAELRTTVPPKSGEVASLKRYYDKDSSFRGGADFVGFLSTTTLKDDGGTVAVGNGFYWKRTINDPAEVNILHFGARGDGVTDDTEAFKRMLAWTQSYNAYAKAMPVRFPGGRFLISPIDISDTELPFFGLAGDDIELGSSPRTTIVSDKSASAVFKVNARKIVIKGICWHGQANAGTVDTTLKVTVTPEQCSNVQPFFENTIVGGQIVNIFCFKAQSTGGTVFKLQDTLDSKFDQIYSSSTYSRVFDVGWSNTPKGNWDHSTAIELCNANFQSGYGDATIYMPRVTQGIMRNVWIEHTTNPGDLSDGGWTIDTLNIEDCATPLNLNNARVVMRQINLQAGAKITNDLAGSKWLSTFEYGYRRDENYGTFMTGSLRAGYYSGYKVVNNTDTDNWYRLGQLFFPAPNQQWVMELIGKADATTPSGTAGSPVNMPATGKTLINLQRLETVWADAYHMGQPSVLDIRYSRVGTTYAAVWVKLKANSGETMFNLKTTGPTRFDTGSCSLFQSDMSVVTDITKVGSLKPAARFGMHNGLAGIGANEKGVVTLATAAGTPTNKTAPTGFVLININGVDRKVPYYD
;
A
#
# COMPACT_ATOMS: atom_id res chain seq x y z
N MET A 1 -28.42 -50.70 20.84
CA MET A 1 -27.15 -50.00 20.54
C MET A 1 -26.02 -51.01 20.62
N ILE A 2 -25.34 -51.23 19.51
CA ILE A 2 -24.19 -52.13 19.39
C ILE A 2 -22.93 -51.31 19.56
N GLU A 3 -21.94 -51.80 20.29
CA GLU A 3 -20.63 -51.16 20.34
C GLU A 3 -19.68 -51.84 19.35
N VAL A 4 -18.93 -51.04 18.58
CA VAL A 4 -17.97 -51.53 17.59
C VAL A 4 -16.64 -50.80 17.80
N ASN A 5 -15.53 -51.52 17.85
CA ASN A 5 -14.22 -50.96 18.20
C ASN A 5 -13.48 -50.36 17.01
N SER A 6 -13.86 -50.68 15.78
CA SER A 6 -13.20 -50.14 14.57
C SER A 6 -14.11 -50.12 13.34
N PHE A 7 -13.77 -49.30 12.34
CA PHE A 7 -14.51 -49.24 11.08
C PHE A 7 -14.40 -50.56 10.29
N ALA A 8 -13.27 -51.27 10.43
CA ALA A 8 -13.08 -52.59 9.86
C ALA A 8 -14.05 -53.63 10.47
N GLU A 9 -14.28 -53.57 11.78
CA GLU A 9 -15.26 -54.41 12.47
C GLU A 9 -16.71 -54.03 12.10
N LEU A 10 -16.99 -52.74 11.90
CA LEU A 10 -18.30 -52.27 11.43
C LEU A 10 -18.70 -52.88 10.08
N ARG A 11 -17.74 -53.06 9.16
CA ARG A 11 -17.97 -53.68 7.83
C ARG A 11 -18.40 -55.15 7.90
N THR A 12 -18.05 -55.85 8.97
CA THR A 12 -18.37 -57.29 9.14
C THR A 12 -19.48 -57.53 10.15
N THR A 13 -19.92 -56.49 10.87
CA THR A 13 -20.97 -56.57 11.88
C THR A 13 -22.34 -56.38 11.26
N VAL A 14 -23.14 -57.45 11.16
CA VAL A 14 -24.50 -57.40 10.60
C VAL A 14 -25.45 -56.70 11.59
N PRO A 15 -26.24 -55.68 11.17
CA PRO A 15 -27.29 -55.11 11.99
C PRO A 15 -28.37 -56.17 12.33
N PRO A 16 -28.79 -56.33 13.60
CA PRO A 16 -29.87 -57.24 13.97
C PRO A 16 -31.21 -56.94 13.28
N LYS A 17 -31.45 -55.65 12.96
CA LYS A 17 -32.60 -55.15 12.22
C LYS A 17 -32.25 -53.82 11.55
N SER A 18 -32.97 -53.46 10.49
CA SER A 18 -32.88 -52.11 9.91
C SER A 18 -33.30 -51.05 10.94
N GLY A 19 -32.56 -49.95 11.01
CA GLY A 19 -32.74 -48.89 11.99
C GLY A 19 -32.00 -49.09 13.31
N GLU A 20 -31.30 -50.22 13.52
CA GLU A 20 -30.45 -50.39 14.71
C GLU A 20 -29.26 -49.42 14.68
N VAL A 21 -28.83 -48.96 15.85
CA VAL A 21 -27.71 -48.03 16.00
C VAL A 21 -26.47 -48.75 16.51
N ALA A 22 -25.35 -48.54 15.83
CA ALA A 22 -24.02 -48.95 16.29
C ALA A 22 -23.21 -47.71 16.68
N SER A 23 -22.59 -47.73 17.86
CA SER A 23 -21.64 -46.70 18.30
C SER A 23 -20.21 -47.16 17.97
N LEU A 24 -19.62 -46.52 16.96
CA LEU A 24 -18.23 -46.74 16.55
C LEU A 24 -17.31 -45.94 17.50
N LYS A 25 -16.47 -46.64 18.28
CA LYS A 25 -15.59 -45.98 19.26
C LYS A 25 -14.44 -45.19 18.63
N ARG A 26 -13.94 -45.64 17.47
CA ARG A 26 -12.76 -45.11 16.77
C ARG A 26 -12.66 -45.72 15.39
N TYR A 27 -11.89 -45.09 14.50
CA TYR A 27 -11.72 -45.61 13.14
C TYR A 27 -10.89 -46.91 13.10
N TYR A 28 -9.78 -46.93 13.82
CA TYR A 28 -8.85 -48.07 13.84
C TYR A 28 -8.86 -48.77 15.19
N ASP A 29 -8.81 -50.10 15.16
CA ASP A 29 -8.76 -50.88 16.39
C ASP A 29 -7.50 -50.56 17.21
N LYS A 30 -7.63 -50.60 18.53
CA LYS A 30 -6.57 -50.34 19.53
C LYS A 30 -5.93 -48.94 19.45
N ASP A 31 -6.48 -48.02 18.66
CA ASP A 31 -6.06 -46.62 18.66
C ASP A 31 -6.50 -45.92 19.96
N SER A 32 -5.54 -45.50 20.79
CA SER A 32 -5.80 -44.85 22.08
C SER A 32 -6.26 -43.39 21.96
N SER A 33 -6.24 -42.81 20.76
CA SER A 33 -6.71 -41.43 20.53
C SER A 33 -8.23 -41.33 20.40
N PHE A 34 -8.93 -42.46 20.23
CA PHE A 34 -10.39 -42.55 20.05
C PHE A 34 -10.94 -41.64 18.93
N ARG A 35 -10.14 -41.42 17.89
CA ARG A 35 -10.49 -40.56 16.75
C ARG A 35 -11.34 -41.28 15.71
N GLY A 36 -12.23 -40.54 15.04
CA GLY A 36 -13.00 -41.04 13.89
C GLY A 36 -14.28 -41.82 14.21
N GLY A 37 -14.63 -41.96 15.50
CA GLY A 37 -15.88 -42.58 15.96
C GLY A 37 -17.15 -41.80 15.57
N ALA A 38 -18.32 -42.41 15.76
CA ALA A 38 -19.67 -41.82 15.75
C ALA A 38 -20.74 -42.91 15.84
N ASP A 39 -22.00 -42.50 15.91
CA ASP A 39 -23.13 -43.41 15.75
C ASP A 39 -23.48 -43.64 14.26
N PHE A 40 -23.78 -44.89 13.94
CA PHE A 40 -24.19 -45.36 12.62
C PHE A 40 -25.54 -46.07 12.69
N VAL A 41 -26.39 -45.86 11.69
CA VAL A 41 -27.67 -46.56 11.53
C VAL A 41 -27.51 -47.69 10.51
N GLY A 42 -27.91 -48.90 10.90
CA GLY A 42 -27.77 -50.11 10.09
C GLY A 42 -29.01 -50.41 9.26
N PHE A 43 -28.81 -51.02 8.09
CA PHE A 43 -29.88 -51.41 7.16
C PHE A 43 -29.63 -52.82 6.62
N LEU A 44 -30.64 -53.69 6.72
CA LEU A 44 -30.62 -55.07 6.18
C LEU A 44 -31.11 -55.08 4.72
N SER A 45 -30.36 -54.44 3.84
CA SER A 45 -30.56 -54.51 2.40
C SER A 45 -29.26 -54.25 1.66
N THR A 46 -29.23 -54.54 0.37
CA THR A 46 -28.22 -53.97 -0.52
C THR A 46 -28.45 -52.46 -0.69
N THR A 47 -27.41 -51.74 -1.10
CA THR A 47 -27.47 -50.30 -1.36
C THR A 47 -26.67 -49.98 -2.63
N THR A 48 -27.06 -48.88 -3.30
CA THR A 48 -26.27 -48.30 -4.40
C THR A 48 -25.14 -47.40 -3.88
N LEU A 49 -25.17 -47.05 -2.59
CA LEU A 49 -24.08 -46.33 -1.94
C LEU A 49 -22.83 -47.21 -1.90
N LYS A 50 -21.68 -46.59 -2.15
CA LYS A 50 -20.38 -47.27 -2.06
C LYS A 50 -19.86 -47.16 -0.62
N ASP A 51 -19.09 -48.15 -0.19
CA ASP A 51 -18.24 -47.98 0.99
C ASP A 51 -17.23 -46.87 0.68
N ASP A 52 -17.35 -45.77 1.40
CA ASP A 52 -16.51 -44.58 1.21
C ASP A 52 -15.37 -44.52 2.24
N GLY A 53 -15.26 -45.56 3.08
CA GLY A 53 -14.32 -45.62 4.18
C GLY A 53 -14.50 -44.50 5.20
N GLY A 54 -15.72 -44.01 5.43
CA GLY A 54 -15.96 -43.08 6.53
C GLY A 54 -17.42 -42.82 6.92
N THR A 55 -18.31 -42.56 5.96
CA THR A 55 -19.74 -42.29 6.23
C THR A 55 -20.66 -43.45 5.84
N VAL A 56 -20.20 -44.36 4.99
CA VAL A 56 -20.92 -45.58 4.63
C VAL A 56 -19.96 -46.78 4.74
N ALA A 57 -20.33 -47.76 5.56
CA ALA A 57 -19.65 -49.05 5.61
C ALA A 57 -20.56 -50.12 4.99
N VAL A 58 -20.09 -50.81 3.94
CA VAL A 58 -20.90 -51.81 3.22
C VAL A 58 -20.41 -53.22 3.55
N GLY A 59 -21.34 -54.08 3.98
CA GLY A 59 -21.12 -55.50 4.19
C GLY A 59 -21.89 -56.35 3.18
N ASN A 60 -21.87 -57.67 3.35
CA ASN A 60 -22.59 -58.58 2.47
C ASN A 60 -24.09 -58.60 2.80
N GLY A 61 -24.90 -57.88 2.03
CA GLY A 61 -26.37 -57.80 2.21
C GLY A 61 -26.85 -56.81 3.27
N PHE A 62 -25.96 -55.96 3.78
CA PHE A 62 -26.26 -54.89 4.73
C PHE A 62 -25.32 -53.69 4.56
N TYR A 63 -25.68 -52.55 5.14
CA TYR A 63 -24.78 -51.41 5.24
C TYR A 63 -25.06 -50.58 6.50
N TRP A 64 -24.05 -49.81 6.91
CA TRP A 64 -24.12 -48.84 8.00
C TRP A 64 -23.94 -47.43 7.43
N LYS A 65 -24.77 -46.49 7.87
CA LYS A 65 -24.67 -45.09 7.48
C LYS A 65 -24.43 -44.21 8.71
N ARG A 66 -23.38 -43.39 8.68
CA ARG A 66 -23.04 -42.45 9.74
C ARG A 66 -24.17 -41.45 9.95
N THR A 67 -24.51 -41.18 11.20
CA THR A 67 -25.44 -40.11 11.57
C THR A 67 -24.73 -38.77 11.41
N ILE A 68 -25.23 -37.92 10.52
CA ILE A 68 -24.63 -36.61 10.21
C ILE A 68 -25.76 -35.59 10.24
N ASN A 69 -25.77 -34.74 11.28
CA ASN A 69 -26.73 -33.65 11.40
C ASN A 69 -26.24 -32.41 10.65
N ASP A 70 -24.95 -32.11 10.77
CA ASP A 70 -24.28 -31.05 10.04
C ASP A 70 -23.03 -31.61 9.34
N PRO A 71 -22.87 -31.44 8.01
CA PRO A 71 -21.63 -31.81 7.33
C PRO A 71 -20.38 -31.15 7.92
N ALA A 72 -20.49 -30.04 8.66
CA ALA A 72 -19.40 -29.39 9.39
C ALA A 72 -18.78 -30.24 10.49
N GLU A 73 -19.52 -31.19 11.03
CA GLU A 73 -19.01 -32.12 12.05
C GLU A 73 -18.09 -33.18 11.43
N VAL A 74 -18.17 -33.41 10.11
CA VAL A 74 -17.39 -34.44 9.44
C VAL A 74 -16.01 -33.89 9.00
N ASN A 75 -14.94 -34.57 9.42
CA ASN A 75 -13.56 -34.26 9.07
C ASN A 75 -12.77 -35.53 8.67
N ILE A 76 -11.52 -35.37 8.24
CA ILE A 76 -10.69 -36.46 7.72
C ILE A 76 -10.41 -37.60 8.72
N LEU A 77 -10.52 -37.39 10.04
CA LEU A 77 -10.38 -38.46 11.03
C LEU A 77 -11.50 -39.51 10.87
N HIS A 78 -12.68 -39.11 10.42
CA HIS A 78 -13.78 -40.02 10.10
C HIS A 78 -13.50 -40.91 8.89
N PHE A 79 -12.52 -40.55 8.07
CA PHE A 79 -12.07 -41.30 6.88
C PHE A 79 -10.74 -42.04 7.08
N GLY A 80 -10.28 -42.11 8.34
CA GLY A 80 -9.09 -42.84 8.74
C GLY A 80 -7.81 -42.02 8.74
N ALA A 81 -7.86 -40.70 8.83
CA ALA A 81 -6.65 -39.93 9.14
C ALA A 81 -6.23 -40.16 10.60
N ARG A 82 -4.92 -40.13 10.87
CA ARG A 82 -4.32 -40.19 12.21
C ARG A 82 -4.14 -38.81 12.81
N GLY A 83 -3.63 -37.85 12.02
CA GLY A 83 -3.26 -36.53 12.53
C GLY A 83 -2.12 -36.57 13.55
N ASP A 84 -1.13 -37.43 13.34
CA ASP A 84 0.10 -37.55 14.14
C ASP A 84 1.32 -36.87 13.48
N GLY A 85 1.20 -36.43 12.22
CA GLY A 85 2.24 -35.78 11.44
C GLY A 85 3.31 -36.73 10.88
N VAL A 86 3.11 -38.05 11.00
CA VAL A 86 4.06 -39.09 10.57
C VAL A 86 3.37 -40.11 9.66
N THR A 87 2.18 -40.55 10.02
CA THR A 87 1.36 -41.42 9.18
C THR A 87 0.84 -40.63 7.98
N ASP A 88 0.97 -41.20 6.79
CA ASP A 88 0.44 -40.58 5.57
C ASP A 88 -1.10 -40.62 5.56
N ASP A 89 -1.71 -39.44 5.71
CA ASP A 89 -3.15 -39.24 5.79
C ASP A 89 -3.78 -38.93 4.41
N THR A 90 -3.00 -39.04 3.32
CA THR A 90 -3.43 -38.74 1.94
C THR A 90 -4.66 -39.53 1.51
N GLU A 91 -4.72 -40.82 1.83
CA GLU A 91 -5.87 -41.65 1.41
C GLU A 91 -7.16 -41.29 2.18
N ALA A 92 -7.04 -40.84 3.43
CA ALA A 92 -8.18 -40.33 4.18
C ALA A 92 -8.65 -38.98 3.62
N PHE A 93 -7.71 -38.11 3.22
CA PHE A 93 -8.02 -36.87 2.51
C PHE A 93 -8.78 -37.14 1.21
N LYS A 94 -8.29 -38.05 0.36
CA LYS A 94 -8.93 -38.39 -0.92
C LYS A 94 -10.34 -38.94 -0.73
N ARG A 95 -10.56 -39.80 0.27
CA ARG A 95 -11.88 -40.31 0.62
C ARG A 95 -12.82 -39.19 1.05
N MET A 96 -12.36 -38.27 1.90
CA MET A 96 -13.17 -37.12 2.29
C MET A 96 -13.47 -36.18 1.10
N LEU A 97 -12.49 -35.93 0.23
CA LEU A 97 -12.70 -35.11 -0.97
C LEU A 97 -13.77 -35.72 -1.90
N ALA A 98 -13.73 -37.04 -2.12
CA ALA A 98 -14.76 -37.71 -2.89
C ALA A 98 -16.15 -37.61 -2.23
N TRP A 99 -16.18 -37.67 -0.89
CA TRP A 99 -17.40 -37.46 -0.13
C TRP A 99 -17.93 -36.02 -0.23
N THR A 100 -17.08 -34.98 -0.11
CA THR A 100 -17.56 -33.58 -0.20
C THR A 100 -18.14 -33.25 -1.57
N GLN A 101 -17.64 -33.87 -2.64
CA GLN A 101 -18.15 -33.69 -3.99
C GLN A 101 -19.52 -34.37 -4.22
N SER A 102 -19.82 -35.43 -3.46
CA SER A 102 -21.00 -36.28 -3.65
C SER A 102 -22.05 -36.19 -2.53
N TYR A 103 -21.74 -35.56 -1.40
CA TYR A 103 -22.59 -35.53 -0.19
C TYR A 103 -24.02 -35.03 -0.47
N ASN A 104 -24.17 -33.93 -1.21
CA ASN A 104 -25.47 -33.32 -1.48
C ASN A 104 -25.51 -32.70 -2.89
N ALA A 105 -26.66 -32.76 -3.55
CA ALA A 105 -26.87 -32.14 -4.87
C ALA A 105 -26.92 -30.61 -4.81
N TYR A 106 -27.33 -30.04 -3.68
CA TYR A 106 -27.53 -28.60 -3.46
C TYR A 106 -26.35 -27.94 -2.72
N ALA A 107 -25.61 -28.69 -1.89
CA ALA A 107 -24.39 -28.20 -1.24
C ALA A 107 -23.14 -28.68 -1.99
N LYS A 108 -22.67 -27.85 -2.94
CA LYS A 108 -21.52 -28.16 -3.82
C LYS A 108 -20.20 -27.49 -3.40
N ALA A 109 -20.22 -26.58 -2.44
CA ALA A 109 -19.06 -25.85 -1.94
C ALA A 109 -18.64 -26.33 -0.55
N MET A 110 -18.27 -27.60 -0.43
CA MET A 110 -17.84 -28.21 0.84
C MET A 110 -16.32 -28.45 0.85
N PRO A 111 -15.57 -27.83 1.78
CA PRO A 111 -14.14 -28.05 1.89
C PRO A 111 -13.84 -29.40 2.54
N VAL A 112 -12.65 -29.95 2.26
CA VAL A 112 -12.07 -31.02 3.07
C VAL A 112 -11.69 -30.42 4.43
N ARG A 113 -12.21 -31.02 5.52
CA ARG A 113 -12.03 -30.50 6.87
C ARG A 113 -10.98 -31.26 7.64
N PHE A 114 -10.08 -30.52 8.27
CA PHE A 114 -9.08 -31.01 9.20
C PHE A 114 -9.45 -30.52 10.60
N PRO A 115 -9.41 -31.38 11.62
CA PRO A 115 -9.43 -30.93 13.00
C PRO A 115 -8.04 -30.40 13.42
N GLY A 116 -7.93 -29.92 14.66
CA GLY A 116 -6.63 -29.56 15.26
C GLY A 116 -5.69 -30.77 15.28
N GLY A 117 -4.44 -30.56 14.85
CA GLY A 117 -3.46 -31.63 14.73
C GLY A 117 -2.42 -31.37 13.62
N ARG A 118 -1.53 -32.34 13.41
CA ARG A 118 -0.49 -32.30 12.36
C ARG A 118 -0.75 -33.45 11.40
N PHE A 119 -0.80 -33.17 10.10
CA PHE A 119 -1.18 -34.15 9.08
C PHE A 119 -0.09 -34.23 8.02
N LEU A 120 0.44 -35.43 7.77
CA LEU A 120 1.31 -35.67 6.62
C LEU A 120 0.41 -35.97 5.42
N ILE A 121 0.47 -35.11 4.42
CA ILE A 121 -0.26 -35.25 3.16
C ILE A 121 0.77 -35.27 2.04
N SER A 122 0.96 -36.45 1.43
CA SER A 122 1.74 -36.62 0.20
C SER A 122 1.07 -35.89 -0.97
N PRO A 123 1.81 -35.55 -2.04
CA PRO A 123 1.29 -34.81 -3.19
C PRO A 123 -0.01 -35.40 -3.77
N ILE A 124 -0.97 -34.50 -4.02
CA ILE A 124 -2.26 -34.81 -4.64
C ILE A 124 -2.37 -33.98 -5.91
N ASP A 125 -2.34 -34.66 -7.06
CA ASP A 125 -2.64 -34.07 -8.36
C ASP A 125 -4.05 -34.50 -8.82
N ILE A 126 -4.95 -33.52 -8.88
CA ILE A 126 -6.32 -33.64 -9.40
C ILE A 126 -6.57 -32.58 -10.48
N SER A 127 -5.53 -32.14 -11.16
CA SER A 127 -5.60 -31.06 -12.15
C SER A 127 -6.15 -31.50 -13.52
N ASP A 128 -6.31 -32.80 -13.75
CA ASP A 128 -6.81 -33.37 -15.01
C ASP A 128 -8.28 -33.02 -15.32
N THR A 129 -9.06 -32.60 -14.31
CA THR A 129 -10.48 -32.26 -14.47
C THR A 129 -10.80 -30.95 -13.76
N GLU A 130 -11.54 -30.07 -14.45
CA GLU A 130 -12.03 -28.83 -13.83
C GLU A 130 -13.03 -29.16 -12.71
N LEU A 131 -12.74 -28.64 -11.53
CA LEU A 131 -13.60 -28.68 -10.37
C LEU A 131 -14.33 -27.33 -10.22
N PRO A 132 -15.66 -27.34 -9.99
CA PRO A 132 -16.38 -26.11 -9.71
C PRO A 132 -15.95 -25.47 -8.38
N PHE A 133 -15.44 -26.27 -7.44
CA PHE A 133 -14.98 -25.84 -6.13
C PHE A 133 -13.90 -26.78 -5.58
N PHE A 134 -12.88 -26.22 -4.96
CA PHE A 134 -11.94 -26.93 -4.10
C PHE A 134 -11.78 -26.16 -2.79
N GLY A 135 -11.65 -26.85 -1.65
CA GLY A 135 -11.34 -26.13 -0.44
C GLY A 135 -10.78 -26.97 0.68
N LEU A 136 -10.02 -26.28 1.54
CA LEU A 136 -9.38 -26.80 2.75
C LEU A 136 -9.89 -25.96 3.93
N ALA A 137 -10.34 -26.62 4.98
CA ALA A 137 -10.74 -25.96 6.21
C ALA A 137 -10.09 -26.67 7.39
N GLY A 138 -9.11 -26.01 8.02
CA GLY A 138 -8.55 -26.44 9.28
C GLY A 138 -9.35 -25.95 10.48
N ASP A 139 -8.85 -26.33 11.64
CA ASP A 139 -9.32 -25.85 12.94
C ASP A 139 -8.71 -24.47 13.21
N ASP A 140 -9.45 -23.42 12.82
CA ASP A 140 -9.09 -22.03 13.04
C ASP A 140 -9.52 -21.54 14.43
N ILE A 141 -8.58 -20.90 15.12
CA ILE A 141 -8.92 -19.73 15.94
C ILE A 141 -8.86 -18.52 15.00
N GLU A 142 -9.64 -17.46 15.24
CA GLU A 142 -9.61 -16.20 14.45
C GLU A 142 -8.30 -15.40 14.68
N LEU A 143 -7.17 -16.09 14.71
CA LEU A 143 -5.81 -15.61 14.84
C LEU A 143 -4.96 -16.36 13.80
N GLY A 144 -4.85 -15.78 12.60
CA GLY A 144 -4.16 -16.42 11.48
C GLY A 144 -2.68 -16.73 11.70
N SER A 145 -2.05 -16.11 12.71
CA SER A 145 -0.66 -16.39 13.10
C SER A 145 -0.48 -17.73 13.83
N SER A 146 -1.59 -18.35 14.27
CA SER A 146 -1.59 -19.59 15.05
C SER A 146 -2.74 -20.56 14.67
N PRO A 147 -2.87 -21.01 13.41
CA PRO A 147 -3.85 -22.05 13.07
C PRO A 147 -3.53 -23.37 13.79
N ARG A 148 -4.55 -24.14 14.21
CA ARG A 148 -4.37 -25.38 14.98
C ARG A 148 -4.19 -26.63 14.12
N THR A 149 -4.46 -26.52 12.82
CA THR A 149 -4.16 -27.56 11.84
C THR A 149 -2.84 -27.24 11.15
N THR A 150 -1.89 -28.17 11.23
CA THR A 150 -0.62 -28.11 10.48
C THR A 150 -0.58 -29.19 9.41
N ILE A 151 -0.25 -28.82 8.17
CA ILE A 151 0.06 -29.75 7.09
C ILE A 151 1.56 -29.79 6.90
N VAL A 152 2.10 -31.01 6.79
CA VAL A 152 3.44 -31.33 6.29
C VAL A 152 3.32 -32.30 5.12
N SER A 153 4.41 -32.48 4.39
CA SER A 153 4.45 -33.41 3.27
C SER A 153 5.82 -34.08 3.18
N ASP A 154 5.99 -34.88 2.13
CA ASP A 154 7.13 -35.75 1.82
C ASP A 154 8.40 -34.99 1.39
N LYS A 155 8.37 -33.66 1.27
CA LYS A 155 9.46 -32.80 0.78
C LYS A 155 9.84 -33.03 -0.69
N SER A 156 8.97 -33.67 -1.47
CA SER A 156 9.16 -33.82 -2.92
C SER A 156 9.07 -32.47 -3.63
N ALA A 157 9.47 -32.41 -4.91
CA ALA A 157 9.31 -31.20 -5.73
C ALA A 157 7.87 -30.96 -6.21
N SER A 158 6.93 -31.88 -5.94
CA SER A 158 5.54 -31.76 -6.38
C SER A 158 4.72 -30.95 -5.39
N ALA A 159 3.81 -30.11 -5.89
CA ALA A 159 2.89 -29.37 -5.03
C ALA A 159 2.05 -30.33 -4.17
N VAL A 160 1.85 -30.00 -2.89
CA VAL A 160 1.00 -30.83 -2.00
C VAL A 160 -0.41 -30.94 -2.56
N PHE A 161 -0.95 -29.81 -3.04
CA PHE A 161 -2.24 -29.77 -3.72
C PHE A 161 -2.08 -29.11 -5.08
N LYS A 162 -2.16 -29.91 -6.14
CA LYS A 162 -2.26 -29.43 -7.52
C LYS A 162 -3.66 -29.68 -8.04
N VAL A 163 -4.37 -28.59 -8.34
CA VAL A 163 -5.80 -28.62 -8.66
C VAL A 163 -6.09 -27.84 -9.93
N ASN A 164 -7.27 -28.07 -10.49
CA ASN A 164 -7.84 -27.28 -11.57
C ASN A 164 -9.25 -26.86 -11.12
N ALA A 165 -9.37 -25.74 -10.40
CA ALA A 165 -10.62 -25.37 -9.74
C ALA A 165 -10.99 -23.89 -9.94
N ARG A 166 -12.27 -23.61 -10.23
CA ARG A 166 -12.77 -22.24 -10.48
C ARG A 166 -12.88 -21.40 -9.22
N LYS A 167 -13.26 -22.04 -8.11
CA LYS A 167 -13.49 -21.40 -6.81
C LYS A 167 -12.69 -22.14 -5.75
N ILE A 168 -11.91 -21.40 -4.97
CA ILE A 168 -11.04 -21.96 -3.94
C ILE A 168 -11.30 -21.28 -2.60
N VAL A 169 -11.38 -22.09 -1.54
CA VAL A 169 -11.33 -21.61 -0.16
C VAL A 169 -10.28 -22.39 0.61
N ILE A 170 -9.30 -21.70 1.20
CA ILE A 170 -8.32 -22.30 2.11
C ILE A 170 -8.39 -21.51 3.41
N LYS A 171 -8.73 -22.16 4.52
CA LYS A 171 -8.80 -21.48 5.82
C LYS A 171 -8.23 -22.29 6.97
N GLY A 172 -7.63 -21.60 7.94
CA GLY A 172 -7.22 -22.21 9.21
C GLY A 172 -6.09 -23.23 9.06
N ILE A 173 -5.18 -23.03 8.10
CA ILE A 173 -4.10 -23.98 7.82
C ILE A 173 -2.74 -23.34 8.12
N CYS A 174 -1.90 -24.07 8.84
CA CYS A 174 -0.47 -23.86 8.88
C CYS A 174 0.20 -24.83 7.90
N TRP A 175 0.86 -24.32 6.86
CA TRP A 175 1.78 -25.09 6.04
C TRP A 175 3.18 -25.03 6.63
N HIS A 176 3.76 -26.18 6.94
CA HIS A 176 5.14 -26.29 7.39
C HIS A 176 5.97 -27.07 6.35
N GLY A 177 6.70 -26.36 5.49
CA GLY A 177 7.45 -26.97 4.38
C GLY A 177 8.69 -27.77 4.78
N GLN A 178 9.10 -27.68 6.06
CA GLN A 178 10.25 -28.44 6.60
C GLN A 178 11.56 -28.17 5.85
N ALA A 179 11.65 -27.00 5.21
CA ALA A 179 12.81 -26.54 4.48
C ALA A 179 13.71 -25.68 5.38
N ASN A 180 15.00 -25.66 5.05
CA ASN A 180 15.98 -24.73 5.59
C ASN A 180 16.92 -24.25 4.47
N ALA A 181 17.62 -23.15 4.72
CA ALA A 181 18.59 -22.52 3.81
C ALA A 181 19.95 -23.25 3.71
N GLY A 182 20.05 -24.50 4.18
CA GLY A 182 21.31 -25.24 4.19
C GLY A 182 22.39 -24.50 4.97
N THR A 183 23.48 -24.13 4.30
CA THR A 183 24.62 -23.40 4.87
C THR A 183 24.61 -21.90 4.59
N VAL A 184 23.57 -21.37 3.94
CA VAL A 184 23.47 -19.94 3.62
C VAL A 184 23.19 -19.13 4.88
N ASP A 185 24.02 -18.12 5.15
CA ASP A 185 23.80 -17.17 6.24
C ASP A 185 22.71 -16.17 5.85
N THR A 186 21.49 -16.43 6.31
CA THR A 186 20.32 -15.60 6.05
C THR A 186 20.33 -14.27 6.80
N THR A 187 21.24 -14.07 7.77
CA THR A 187 21.39 -12.77 8.47
C THR A 187 21.95 -11.70 7.54
N LEU A 188 22.66 -12.10 6.47
CA LEU A 188 23.15 -11.22 5.42
C LEU A 188 22.08 -10.82 4.41
N LYS A 189 20.85 -11.35 4.53
CA LYS A 189 19.72 -11.09 3.61
C LYS A 189 20.11 -11.24 2.14
N VAL A 190 20.70 -12.39 1.83
CA VAL A 190 20.98 -12.81 0.46
C VAL A 190 19.78 -13.57 -0.11
N THR A 191 19.64 -13.56 -1.43
CA THR A 191 18.64 -14.40 -2.11
C THR A 191 19.10 -15.85 -2.02
N VAL A 192 18.28 -16.72 -1.45
CA VAL A 192 18.49 -18.16 -1.40
C VAL A 192 17.91 -18.76 -2.68
N THR A 193 18.72 -19.52 -3.42
CA THR A 193 18.25 -20.19 -4.64
C THR A 193 17.58 -21.54 -4.33
N PRO A 194 16.75 -22.07 -5.25
CA PRO A 194 16.11 -23.38 -5.04
C PRO A 194 17.10 -24.50 -4.72
N GLU A 195 18.28 -24.50 -5.33
CA GLU A 195 19.34 -25.51 -5.14
C GLU A 195 20.00 -25.44 -3.76
N GLN A 196 19.91 -24.30 -3.08
CA GLN A 196 20.44 -24.09 -1.73
C GLN A 196 19.46 -24.51 -0.63
N CYS A 197 18.19 -24.75 -0.99
CA CYS A 197 17.15 -25.17 -0.05
C CYS A 197 17.18 -26.68 0.18
N SER A 198 16.91 -27.13 1.41
CA SER A 198 16.85 -28.56 1.72
C SER A 198 15.71 -29.31 1.01
N ASN A 199 14.68 -28.59 0.54
CA ASN A 199 13.65 -29.05 -0.38
C ASN A 199 12.99 -27.83 -1.03
N VAL A 200 12.19 -28.04 -2.08
CA VAL A 200 11.53 -26.97 -2.85
C VAL A 200 10.02 -27.21 -3.01
N GLN A 201 9.41 -27.90 -2.05
CA GLN A 201 8.02 -28.35 -2.18
C GLN A 201 7.03 -27.16 -2.17
N PRO A 202 6.23 -26.97 -3.23
CA PRO A 202 5.12 -26.02 -3.21
C PRO A 202 3.96 -26.52 -2.34
N PHE A 203 3.17 -25.62 -1.77
CA PHE A 203 1.98 -26.03 -1.02
C PHE A 203 0.76 -26.21 -1.95
N PHE A 204 0.39 -25.17 -2.68
CA PHE A 204 -0.83 -25.15 -3.49
C PHE A 204 -0.58 -24.55 -4.87
N GLU A 205 -1.05 -25.26 -5.91
CA GLU A 205 -1.00 -24.84 -7.30
C GLU A 205 -2.37 -25.03 -7.95
N ASN A 206 -2.95 -23.95 -8.48
CA ASN A 206 -4.18 -24.04 -9.28
C ASN A 206 -3.88 -23.76 -10.75
N THR A 207 -4.07 -24.77 -11.59
CA THR A 207 -3.73 -24.74 -13.01
C THR A 207 -4.87 -24.23 -13.90
N ILE A 208 -6.02 -23.89 -13.32
CA ILE A 208 -7.16 -23.42 -14.11
C ILE A 208 -6.81 -22.16 -14.89
N VAL A 209 -7.28 -22.10 -16.14
CA VAL A 209 -7.15 -20.92 -17.00
C VAL A 209 -8.51 -20.24 -17.17
N GLY A 210 -8.48 -18.98 -17.59
CA GLY A 210 -9.69 -18.27 -17.94
C GLY A 210 -10.52 -17.81 -16.74
N GLY A 211 -9.86 -17.57 -15.60
CA GLY A 211 -10.48 -16.99 -14.41
C GLY A 211 -10.41 -17.89 -13.17
N GLN A 212 -10.00 -17.36 -12.02
CA GLN A 212 -10.20 -18.03 -10.73
C GLN A 212 -10.60 -17.06 -9.62
N ILE A 213 -11.36 -17.58 -8.65
CA ILE A 213 -11.77 -16.88 -7.44
C ILE A 213 -11.15 -17.61 -6.26
N VAL A 214 -10.31 -16.94 -5.49
CA VAL A 214 -9.50 -17.56 -4.43
C VAL A 214 -9.69 -16.81 -3.13
N ASN A 215 -10.08 -17.53 -2.08
CA ASN A 215 -10.27 -16.98 -0.76
C ASN A 215 -9.36 -17.72 0.23
N ILE A 216 -8.37 -17.02 0.79
CA ILE A 216 -7.40 -17.57 1.74
C ILE A 216 -7.50 -16.74 3.02
N PHE A 217 -7.82 -17.39 4.13
CA PHE A 217 -8.05 -16.72 5.41
C PHE A 217 -7.40 -17.48 6.56
N CYS A 218 -6.76 -16.78 7.49
CA CYS A 218 -6.05 -17.39 8.63
C CYS A 218 -5.08 -18.49 8.19
N PHE A 219 -4.06 -18.10 7.43
CA PHE A 219 -3.06 -19.01 6.90
C PHE A 219 -1.66 -18.67 7.39
N LYS A 220 -0.87 -19.70 7.72
CA LYS A 220 0.54 -19.53 8.09
C LYS A 220 1.45 -20.39 7.23
N ALA A 221 2.44 -19.79 6.59
CA ALA A 221 3.53 -20.49 5.92
C ALA A 221 4.79 -20.50 6.78
N GLN A 222 5.40 -21.65 7.01
CA GLN A 222 6.63 -21.75 7.80
C GLN A 222 7.65 -22.69 7.15
N SER A 223 8.92 -22.28 7.18
CA SER A 223 10.03 -23.13 6.74
C SER A 223 9.77 -23.69 5.34
N THR A 224 9.41 -22.81 4.40
CA THR A 224 8.94 -23.22 3.08
C THR A 224 10.05 -23.06 2.05
N GLY A 225 10.33 -24.11 1.27
CA GLY A 225 11.33 -24.08 0.20
C GLY A 225 10.76 -23.80 -1.19
N GLY A 226 9.51 -24.18 -1.48
CA GLY A 226 8.83 -23.90 -2.75
C GLY A 226 7.79 -22.79 -2.64
N THR A 227 7.20 -22.37 -3.76
CA THR A 227 6.13 -21.37 -3.73
C THR A 227 4.93 -21.86 -2.90
N VAL A 228 4.42 -21.04 -1.97
CA VAL A 228 3.25 -21.43 -1.15
C VAL A 228 1.98 -21.48 -2.01
N PHE A 229 1.62 -20.39 -2.67
CA PHE A 229 0.45 -20.30 -3.54
C PHE A 229 0.86 -19.93 -4.96
N LYS A 230 0.65 -20.85 -5.91
CA LYS A 230 0.77 -20.60 -7.35
C LYS A 230 -0.61 -20.46 -7.96
N LEU A 231 -0.93 -19.23 -8.39
CA LEU A 231 -2.21 -18.84 -8.96
C LEU A 231 -1.97 -18.16 -10.32
N GLN A 232 -3.01 -18.07 -11.14
CA GLN A 232 -2.99 -17.40 -12.44
C GLN A 232 -4.39 -16.93 -12.82
N ASP A 233 -4.53 -15.90 -13.65
CA ASP A 233 -5.85 -15.49 -14.17
C ASP A 233 -6.86 -15.17 -13.04
N THR A 234 -6.43 -14.52 -11.96
CA THR A 234 -7.35 -14.23 -10.84
C THR A 234 -8.39 -13.17 -11.23
N LEU A 235 -9.62 -13.28 -10.70
CA LEU A 235 -10.75 -12.38 -11.00
C LEU A 235 -11.19 -11.53 -9.82
N ASP A 236 -11.40 -12.18 -8.68
CA ASP A 236 -11.84 -11.60 -7.41
C ASP A 236 -11.28 -12.52 -6.32
N SER A 237 -10.24 -12.08 -5.62
CA SER A 237 -9.52 -12.92 -4.67
C SER A 237 -9.20 -12.16 -3.40
N LYS A 238 -9.32 -12.83 -2.26
CA LYS A 238 -9.11 -12.23 -0.95
C LYS A 238 -8.14 -13.08 -0.15
N PHE A 239 -7.10 -12.43 0.35
CA PHE A 239 -6.06 -12.99 1.18
C PHE A 239 -6.03 -12.19 2.49
N ASP A 240 -6.51 -12.78 3.58
CA ASP A 240 -6.64 -12.09 4.86
C ASP A 240 -6.03 -12.90 6.00
N GLN A 241 -5.37 -12.21 6.94
CA GLN A 241 -4.65 -12.85 8.05
C GLN A 241 -3.64 -13.90 7.56
N ILE A 242 -2.76 -13.47 6.64
CA ILE A 242 -1.69 -14.30 6.09
C ILE A 242 -0.38 -14.01 6.80
N TYR A 243 0.27 -15.06 7.29
CA TYR A 243 1.52 -14.96 8.02
C TYR A 243 2.58 -15.85 7.40
N SER A 244 3.82 -15.38 7.32
CA SER A 244 4.95 -16.22 6.92
C SER A 244 6.17 -16.04 7.81
N SER A 245 6.92 -17.12 7.99
CA SER A 245 8.21 -17.11 8.69
C SER A 245 9.19 -18.08 8.03
N SER A 246 10.39 -17.61 7.70
CA SER A 246 11.46 -18.42 7.09
C SER A 246 11.00 -19.08 5.78
N THR A 247 10.76 -18.26 4.77
CA THR A 247 10.36 -18.71 3.42
C THR A 247 11.48 -18.47 2.43
N TYR A 248 11.92 -19.51 1.74
CA TYR A 248 13.05 -19.47 0.78
C TYR A 248 12.59 -19.40 -0.68
N SER A 249 11.28 -19.24 -0.88
CA SER A 249 10.63 -18.98 -2.16
C SER A 249 9.43 -18.07 -1.91
N ARG A 250 8.61 -17.85 -2.95
CA ARG A 250 7.46 -16.93 -2.95
C ARG A 250 6.35 -17.45 -2.03
N VAL A 251 5.72 -16.54 -1.28
CA VAL A 251 4.46 -16.87 -0.61
C VAL A 251 3.31 -16.81 -1.62
N PHE A 252 3.25 -15.72 -2.38
CA PHE A 252 2.31 -15.59 -3.50
C PHE A 252 3.09 -15.52 -4.81
N ASP A 253 2.69 -16.36 -5.75
CA ASP A 253 3.06 -16.28 -7.16
C ASP A 253 1.76 -16.24 -7.96
N VAL A 254 1.40 -15.03 -8.41
CA VAL A 254 0.17 -14.78 -9.13
C VAL A 254 0.51 -14.30 -10.53
N GLY A 255 0.31 -15.18 -11.50
CA GLY A 255 0.58 -14.95 -12.91
C GLY A 255 -0.68 -14.84 -13.77
N TRP A 256 -0.51 -15.19 -15.03
CA TRP A 256 -1.56 -15.24 -16.04
C TRP A 256 -1.20 -16.24 -17.14
N SER A 257 -2.20 -16.77 -17.82
CA SER A 257 -2.07 -17.85 -18.80
C SER A 257 -1.81 -17.36 -20.23
N ASN A 258 -2.05 -16.09 -20.51
CA ASN A 258 -2.13 -15.51 -21.87
C ASN A 258 -3.21 -16.18 -22.74
N THR A 259 -4.24 -16.76 -22.14
CA THR A 259 -5.38 -17.29 -22.89
C THR A 259 -6.03 -16.14 -23.70
N PRO A 260 -6.07 -16.21 -25.05
CA PRO A 260 -6.54 -15.08 -25.87
C PRO A 260 -8.02 -14.74 -25.61
N LYS A 261 -8.83 -15.77 -25.35
CA LYS A 261 -10.25 -15.61 -25.05
C LYS A 261 -10.42 -15.00 -23.65
N GLY A 262 -10.67 -13.70 -23.61
CA GLY A 262 -10.81 -12.93 -22.36
C GLY A 262 -9.60 -12.08 -22.01
N ASN A 263 -8.56 -12.06 -22.85
CA ASN A 263 -7.32 -11.31 -22.64
C ASN A 263 -6.70 -11.58 -21.26
N TRP A 264 -6.42 -12.85 -20.98
CA TRP A 264 -5.84 -13.28 -19.71
C TRP A 264 -4.33 -13.01 -19.66
N ASP A 265 -3.96 -11.73 -19.78
CA ASP A 265 -2.59 -11.22 -19.74
C ASP A 265 -2.24 -10.52 -18.41
N HIS A 266 -3.13 -10.66 -17.43
CA HIS A 266 -3.10 -10.02 -16.12
C HIS A 266 -3.99 -10.73 -15.08
N SER A 267 -3.95 -10.26 -13.84
CA SER A 267 -4.79 -10.70 -12.72
C SER A 267 -5.67 -9.54 -12.22
N THR A 268 -6.82 -9.82 -11.62
CA THR A 268 -7.83 -8.80 -11.27
C THR A 268 -8.30 -8.94 -9.82
N ALA A 269 -8.54 -7.80 -9.17
CA ALA A 269 -9.20 -7.64 -7.88
C ALA A 269 -8.69 -8.56 -6.77
N ILE A 270 -7.38 -8.48 -6.51
CA ILE A 270 -6.77 -9.11 -5.33
C ILE A 270 -6.80 -8.14 -4.15
N GLU A 271 -7.38 -8.56 -3.04
CA GLU A 271 -7.37 -7.87 -1.76
C GLU A 271 -6.48 -8.62 -0.76
N LEU A 272 -5.34 -8.03 -0.37
CA LEU A 272 -4.44 -8.56 0.65
C LEU A 272 -4.53 -7.73 1.94
N CYS A 273 -5.04 -8.31 3.01
CA CYS A 273 -5.30 -7.62 4.27
C CYS A 273 -4.68 -8.31 5.50
N ASN A 274 -4.32 -7.50 6.50
CA ASN A 274 -3.94 -7.96 7.85
C ASN A 274 -2.85 -9.04 7.84
N ALA A 275 -1.81 -8.84 7.02
CA ALA A 275 -0.79 -9.83 6.78
C ALA A 275 0.57 -9.42 7.36
N ASN A 276 1.38 -10.40 7.76
CA ASN A 276 2.76 -10.17 8.17
C ASN A 276 3.68 -11.24 7.57
N PHE A 277 4.63 -10.80 6.74
CA PHE A 277 5.61 -11.65 6.10
C PHE A 277 6.99 -11.40 6.71
N GLN A 278 7.51 -12.37 7.48
CA GLN A 278 8.82 -12.28 8.10
C GLN A 278 9.82 -13.23 7.47
N SER A 279 11.06 -12.76 7.30
CA SER A 279 12.20 -13.61 6.91
C SER A 279 11.98 -14.35 5.59
N GLY A 280 11.60 -13.59 4.55
CA GLY A 280 11.55 -14.08 3.17
C GLY A 280 12.91 -13.95 2.47
N TYR A 281 13.42 -15.04 1.92
CA TYR A 281 14.75 -15.11 1.29
C TYR A 281 14.72 -15.57 -0.18
N GLY A 282 13.53 -15.86 -0.73
CA GLY A 282 13.38 -16.15 -2.15
C GLY A 282 13.63 -14.93 -3.04
N ASP A 283 13.44 -15.10 -4.34
CA ASP A 283 13.55 -14.02 -5.34
C ASP A 283 12.48 -12.93 -5.19
N ALA A 284 11.33 -13.28 -4.61
CA ALA A 284 10.29 -12.39 -4.15
C ALA A 284 9.49 -13.06 -3.02
N THR A 285 8.95 -12.29 -2.09
CA THR A 285 7.99 -12.81 -1.09
C THR A 285 6.56 -12.74 -1.64
N ILE A 286 6.22 -11.60 -2.24
CA ILE A 286 4.93 -11.38 -2.91
C ILE A 286 5.21 -11.11 -4.39
N TYR A 287 4.89 -12.06 -5.27
CA TYR A 287 5.03 -11.89 -6.72
C TYR A 287 3.65 -11.82 -7.36
N MET A 288 3.16 -10.60 -7.60
CA MET A 288 1.85 -10.33 -8.17
C MET A 288 1.91 -9.18 -9.20
N PRO A 289 2.73 -9.27 -10.26
CA PRO A 289 2.74 -8.27 -11.32
C PRO A 289 1.40 -8.26 -12.07
N ARG A 290 1.07 -7.11 -12.67
CA ARG A 290 -0.16 -6.90 -13.46
C ARG A 290 -1.45 -7.26 -12.72
N VAL A 291 -1.50 -7.07 -11.40
CA VAL A 291 -2.79 -7.09 -10.70
C VAL A 291 -3.49 -5.76 -10.90
N THR A 292 -4.65 -5.77 -11.55
CA THR A 292 -5.52 -4.61 -11.71
C THR A 292 -6.58 -4.58 -10.61
N GLN A 293 -7.03 -3.37 -10.23
CA GLN A 293 -8.01 -3.18 -9.15
C GLN A 293 -7.61 -3.85 -7.81
N GLY A 294 -6.29 -3.93 -7.54
CA GLY A 294 -5.74 -4.52 -6.33
C GLY A 294 -5.89 -3.62 -5.11
N ILE A 295 -6.02 -4.23 -3.94
CA ILE A 295 -6.14 -3.58 -2.64
C ILE A 295 -5.15 -4.23 -1.67
N MET A 296 -4.41 -3.42 -0.93
CA MET A 296 -3.55 -3.87 0.16
C MET A 296 -3.85 -3.05 1.42
N ARG A 297 -4.14 -3.70 2.55
CA ARG A 297 -4.45 -3.00 3.80
C ARG A 297 -3.79 -3.64 5.02
N ASN A 298 -3.10 -2.84 5.84
CA ASN A 298 -2.48 -3.29 7.08
C ASN A 298 -1.56 -4.51 6.87
N VAL A 299 -0.50 -4.30 6.08
CA VAL A 299 0.47 -5.34 5.72
C VAL A 299 1.85 -4.98 6.22
N TRP A 300 2.56 -5.98 6.75
CA TRP A 300 3.94 -5.89 7.21
C TRP A 300 4.84 -6.85 6.43
N ILE A 301 5.99 -6.37 5.99
CA ILE A 301 7.04 -7.18 5.35
C ILE A 301 8.36 -6.85 6.05
N GLU A 302 8.93 -7.82 6.76
CA GLU A 302 10.02 -7.60 7.71
C GLU A 302 11.17 -8.58 7.49
N HIS A 303 12.41 -8.11 7.69
CA HIS A 303 13.63 -8.93 7.66
C HIS A 303 13.76 -9.80 6.40
N THR A 304 13.29 -9.27 5.29
CA THR A 304 13.09 -10.01 4.04
C THR A 304 14.07 -9.51 2.98
N THR A 305 14.73 -10.42 2.26
CA THR A 305 15.64 -10.04 1.17
C THR A 305 14.89 -9.29 0.07
N ASN A 306 13.86 -9.93 -0.50
CA ASN A 306 13.08 -9.41 -1.61
C ASN A 306 11.60 -9.28 -1.22
N PRO A 307 11.11 -8.07 -0.90
CA PRO A 307 9.72 -7.86 -0.47
C PRO A 307 8.70 -8.32 -1.51
N GLY A 308 8.98 -8.09 -2.79
CA GLY A 308 8.09 -8.54 -3.85
C GLY A 308 8.12 -7.71 -5.13
N ASP A 309 7.25 -8.12 -6.05
CA ASP A 309 6.99 -7.48 -7.32
C ASP A 309 5.48 -7.31 -7.54
N LEU A 310 5.05 -6.04 -7.60
CA LEU A 310 3.69 -5.59 -7.85
C LEU A 310 3.63 -4.69 -9.10
N SER A 311 4.66 -4.76 -9.96
CA SER A 311 4.83 -3.93 -11.15
C SER A 311 3.68 -4.06 -12.14
N ASP A 312 3.49 -3.00 -12.94
CA ASP A 312 2.40 -2.89 -13.94
C ASP A 312 0.97 -3.06 -13.36
N GLY A 313 0.83 -3.11 -12.02
CA GLY A 313 -0.45 -3.26 -11.35
C GLY A 313 -1.25 -1.95 -11.24
N GLY A 314 -2.46 -2.05 -10.73
CA GLY A 314 -3.29 -0.94 -10.27
C GLY A 314 -3.70 -1.18 -8.83
N TRP A 315 -3.14 -0.43 -7.88
CA TRP A 315 -3.22 -0.72 -6.44
C TRP A 315 -3.72 0.46 -5.61
N THR A 316 -4.59 0.17 -4.64
CA THR A 316 -4.80 1.03 -3.46
C THR A 316 -4.10 0.39 -2.27
N ILE A 317 -3.14 1.10 -1.67
CA ILE A 317 -2.31 0.60 -0.57
C ILE A 317 -2.50 1.48 0.66
N ASP A 318 -3.07 0.90 1.71
CA ASP A 318 -3.36 1.56 2.98
C ASP A 318 -2.59 0.89 4.11
N THR A 319 -1.67 1.60 4.77
CA THR A 319 -0.87 1.03 5.87
C THR A 319 -0.02 -0.17 5.43
N LEU A 320 1.06 0.12 4.73
CA LEU A 320 2.10 -0.86 4.38
C LEU A 320 3.37 -0.53 5.15
N ASN A 321 3.90 -1.51 5.86
CA ASN A 321 5.13 -1.41 6.63
C ASN A 321 6.18 -2.32 5.98
N ILE A 322 7.29 -1.74 5.55
CA ILE A 322 8.44 -2.48 5.02
C ILE A 322 9.64 -2.13 5.89
N GLU A 323 10.16 -3.12 6.60
CA GLU A 323 11.22 -2.91 7.58
C GLU A 323 12.38 -3.87 7.34
N ASP A 324 13.58 -3.30 7.33
CA ASP A 324 14.81 -4.10 7.33
C ASP A 324 14.95 -5.03 6.09
N CYS A 325 14.37 -4.63 4.96
CA CYS A 325 14.42 -5.39 3.71
C CYS A 325 15.62 -4.98 2.83
N ALA A 326 16.23 -5.96 2.15
CA ALA A 326 17.48 -5.72 1.40
C ALA A 326 17.24 -5.01 0.06
N THR A 327 16.18 -5.39 -0.67
CA THR A 327 15.79 -4.77 -1.93
C THR A 327 14.47 -3.99 -1.80
N PRO A 328 14.22 -3.02 -2.69
CA PRO A 328 12.94 -2.31 -2.70
C PRO A 328 11.77 -3.22 -3.07
N LEU A 329 10.58 -2.93 -2.54
CA LEU A 329 9.34 -3.46 -3.13
C LEU A 329 9.15 -2.82 -4.52
N ASN A 330 9.03 -3.66 -5.55
CA ASN A 330 8.90 -3.19 -6.93
C ASN A 330 7.44 -2.78 -7.25
N LEU A 331 7.22 -1.49 -7.46
CA LEU A 331 5.99 -0.90 -8.00
C LEU A 331 6.27 -0.13 -9.30
N ASN A 332 7.30 -0.54 -10.05
CA ASN A 332 7.62 0.08 -11.33
C ASN A 332 6.45 -0.10 -12.31
N ASN A 333 6.17 0.93 -13.11
CA ASN A 333 5.02 1.00 -14.00
C ASN A 333 3.66 0.78 -13.30
N ALA A 334 3.58 0.75 -11.97
CA ALA A 334 2.31 0.55 -11.29
C ALA A 334 1.53 1.86 -11.17
N ARG A 335 0.21 1.74 -11.20
CA ARG A 335 -0.75 2.83 -10.96
C ARG A 335 -1.22 2.74 -9.52
N VAL A 336 -0.67 3.57 -8.65
CA VAL A 336 -0.79 3.35 -7.20
C VAL A 336 -1.33 4.58 -6.49
N VAL A 337 -2.30 4.36 -5.60
CA VAL A 337 -2.68 5.32 -4.56
C VAL A 337 -2.24 4.74 -3.23
N MET A 338 -1.39 5.48 -2.51
CA MET A 338 -0.74 5.03 -1.28
C MET A 338 -1.05 5.97 -0.12
N ARG A 339 -1.26 5.42 1.08
CA ARG A 339 -1.29 6.19 2.33
C ARG A 339 -0.75 5.41 3.53
N GLN A 340 -0.16 6.13 4.47
CA GLN A 340 0.42 5.58 5.70
C GLN A 340 1.50 4.53 5.42
N ILE A 341 2.46 4.87 4.56
CA ILE A 341 3.54 3.95 4.18
C ILE A 341 4.73 4.14 5.12
N ASN A 342 5.06 3.10 5.88
CA ASN A 342 6.16 3.07 6.82
C ASN A 342 7.35 2.31 6.23
N LEU A 343 8.49 3.00 6.11
CA LEU A 343 9.74 2.46 5.56
C LEU A 343 10.84 2.64 6.60
N GLN A 344 11.37 1.54 7.13
CA GLN A 344 12.37 1.54 8.20
C GLN A 344 13.64 0.78 7.82
N ALA A 345 14.74 1.07 8.52
CA ALA A 345 16.02 0.37 8.39
C ALA A 345 16.52 0.25 6.93
N GLY A 346 16.35 1.32 6.14
CA GLY A 346 16.83 1.39 4.76
C GLY A 346 15.91 0.76 3.71
N ALA A 347 14.75 0.22 4.10
CA ALA A 347 13.74 -0.30 3.18
C ALA A 347 13.20 0.78 2.24
N LYS A 348 12.82 0.37 1.03
CA LYS A 348 12.40 1.27 -0.07
C LYS A 348 11.26 0.68 -0.87
N ILE A 349 10.66 1.55 -1.68
CA ILE A 349 9.74 1.21 -2.77
C ILE A 349 10.29 1.86 -4.04
N THR A 350 10.22 1.17 -5.18
CA THR A 350 10.49 1.78 -6.49
C THR A 350 9.19 2.01 -7.24
N ASN A 351 9.03 3.20 -7.82
CA ASN A 351 7.85 3.59 -8.62
C ASN A 351 8.29 4.13 -10.00
N ASP A 352 9.34 3.54 -10.56
CA ASP A 352 9.97 4.04 -11.77
C ASP A 352 9.15 3.68 -13.02
N LEU A 353 9.23 4.53 -14.05
CA LEU A 353 8.78 4.16 -15.39
C LEU A 353 9.88 3.36 -16.09
N ALA A 354 9.78 2.04 -16.04
CA ALA A 354 10.71 1.12 -16.68
C ALA A 354 10.37 0.90 -18.17
N GLY A 355 11.32 0.40 -18.96
CA GLY A 355 11.16 0.26 -20.43
C GLY A 355 10.07 -0.72 -20.88
N SER A 356 9.81 -1.78 -20.12
CA SER A 356 8.85 -2.86 -20.45
C SER A 356 7.47 -2.60 -19.87
N LYS A 357 6.81 -1.54 -20.35
CA LYS A 357 5.45 -1.13 -19.95
C LYS A 357 4.37 -2.05 -20.52
N TRP A 358 3.43 -2.51 -19.70
CA TRP A 358 2.28 -3.31 -20.16
C TRP A 358 1.17 -2.47 -20.80
N LEU A 359 0.74 -1.41 -20.10
CA LEU A 359 -0.31 -0.50 -20.53
C LEU A 359 0.22 0.69 -21.35
N SER A 360 -0.71 1.44 -21.93
CA SER A 360 -0.43 2.71 -22.61
C SER A 360 0.22 3.73 -21.68
N THR A 361 1.10 4.58 -22.24
CA THR A 361 1.82 5.62 -21.47
C THR A 361 0.87 6.59 -20.74
N PHE A 362 -0.37 6.76 -21.22
CA PHE A 362 -1.36 7.65 -20.60
C PHE A 362 -1.96 7.12 -19.29
N GLU A 363 -1.77 5.83 -18.98
CA GLU A 363 -2.35 5.19 -17.80
C GLU A 363 -1.49 5.34 -16.55
N TYR A 364 -0.19 5.63 -16.71
CA TYR A 364 0.76 5.59 -15.60
C TYR A 364 0.75 6.85 -14.74
N GLY A 365 1.00 6.64 -13.45
CA GLY A 365 1.16 7.67 -12.45
C GLY A 365 0.84 7.12 -11.08
N TYR A 366 1.32 7.80 -10.05
CA TYR A 366 1.00 7.42 -8.68
C TYR A 366 0.75 8.66 -7.81
N ARG A 367 0.07 8.40 -6.70
CA ARG A 367 -0.22 9.37 -5.66
C ARG A 367 0.10 8.76 -4.30
N ARG A 368 0.76 9.53 -3.46
CA ARG A 368 1.07 9.16 -2.08
C ARG A 368 0.57 10.27 -1.15
N ASP A 369 -0.40 9.94 -0.31
CA ASP A 369 -1.01 10.83 0.67
C ASP A 369 -0.55 10.41 2.08
N GLU A 370 0.22 11.27 2.73
CA GLU A 370 0.78 11.02 4.06
C GLU A 370 0.39 12.15 5.01
N ASN A 371 0.49 11.91 6.31
CA ASN A 371 0.26 12.95 7.32
C ASN A 371 1.21 14.15 7.16
N TYR A 372 2.36 13.97 6.52
CA TYR A 372 3.36 15.00 6.26
C TYR A 372 3.29 15.62 4.85
N GLY A 373 2.31 15.23 4.02
CA GLY A 373 2.08 15.85 2.70
C GLY A 373 1.55 14.89 1.65
N THR A 374 1.32 15.42 0.45
CA THR A 374 0.92 14.64 -0.73
C THR A 374 1.96 14.78 -1.82
N PHE A 375 2.35 13.65 -2.43
CA PHE A 375 3.14 13.57 -3.65
C PHE A 375 2.27 12.98 -4.77
N MET A 376 2.30 13.57 -5.97
CA MET A 376 1.60 13.02 -7.13
C MET A 376 2.32 13.33 -8.43
N THR A 377 2.28 12.40 -9.38
CA THR A 377 2.85 12.55 -10.74
C THR A 377 1.81 12.92 -11.79
N GLY A 378 0.55 13.13 -11.39
CA GLY A 378 -0.59 13.41 -12.26
C GLY A 378 -1.10 14.84 -12.18
N SER A 379 -2.29 15.08 -12.73
CA SER A 379 -2.93 16.40 -12.73
C SER A 379 -3.58 16.75 -11.38
N LEU A 380 -3.48 18.02 -10.98
CA LEU A 380 -4.23 18.60 -9.85
C LEU A 380 -5.13 19.72 -10.37
N ARG A 381 -6.42 19.65 -10.03
CA ARG A 381 -7.40 20.73 -10.26
C ARG A 381 -8.06 21.11 -8.94
N ALA A 382 -7.87 22.35 -8.51
CA ALA A 382 -8.51 22.91 -7.31
C ALA A 382 -9.56 23.97 -7.71
N GLY A 383 -10.65 24.08 -6.94
CA GLY A 383 -11.66 25.13 -7.14
C GLY A 383 -11.12 26.52 -6.79
N TYR A 384 -10.38 26.61 -5.67
CA TYR A 384 -9.63 27.78 -5.24
C TYR A 384 -8.49 27.33 -4.30
N TYR A 385 -7.51 28.20 -4.08
CA TYR A 385 -6.44 27.99 -3.12
C TYR A 385 -6.65 28.91 -1.91
N SER A 386 -6.53 28.34 -0.71
CA SER A 386 -6.44 29.10 0.55
C SER A 386 -5.18 28.66 1.30
N GLY A 387 -4.86 29.33 2.40
CA GLY A 387 -3.62 29.12 3.14
C GLY A 387 -3.70 29.64 4.56
N TYR A 388 -2.54 29.92 5.15
CA TYR A 388 -2.44 30.53 6.47
C TYR A 388 -3.03 31.94 6.45
N LYS A 389 -3.59 32.39 7.57
CA LYS A 389 -4.25 33.70 7.66
C LYS A 389 -3.86 34.46 8.92
N VAL A 390 -3.73 35.77 8.77
CA VAL A 390 -3.66 36.75 9.86
C VAL A 390 -4.70 37.85 9.59
N VAL A 391 -5.36 38.33 10.63
CA VAL A 391 -6.50 39.27 10.51
C VAL A 391 -6.24 40.49 11.38
N ASN A 392 -6.33 41.68 10.79
CA ASN A 392 -6.29 42.94 11.53
C ASN A 392 -7.56 43.77 11.29
N ASN A 393 -8.53 43.62 12.19
CA ASN A 393 -9.78 44.40 12.25
C ASN A 393 -9.74 45.43 13.39
N THR A 394 -8.55 45.83 13.82
CA THR A 394 -8.39 46.83 14.87
C THR A 394 -8.08 48.19 14.27
N ASP A 395 -8.28 49.24 15.06
CA ASP A 395 -7.96 50.61 14.69
C ASP A 395 -6.46 50.93 14.72
N THR A 396 -5.61 49.95 15.05
CA THR A 396 -4.15 50.09 15.11
C THR A 396 -3.43 49.18 14.12
N ASP A 397 -2.31 49.68 13.61
CA ASP A 397 -1.42 48.86 12.78
C ASP A 397 -0.65 47.89 13.69
N ASN A 398 -0.90 46.58 13.56
CA ASN A 398 -0.37 45.57 14.48
C ASN A 398 0.70 44.69 13.83
N TRP A 399 1.69 44.29 14.62
CA TRP A 399 2.67 43.28 14.24
C TRP A 399 2.12 41.88 14.47
N TYR A 400 2.36 40.97 13.52
CA TYR A 400 2.05 39.56 13.64
C TYR A 400 3.30 38.74 13.41
N ARG A 401 3.55 37.73 14.25
CA ARG A 401 4.56 36.71 13.98
C ARG A 401 3.94 35.67 13.06
N LEU A 402 4.42 35.58 11.82
CA LEU A 402 3.92 34.55 10.90
C LEU A 402 4.39 33.18 11.36
N GLY A 403 5.68 33.03 11.66
CA GLY A 403 6.21 31.76 12.12
C GLY A 403 7.69 31.64 11.85
N GLN A 404 8.17 30.40 11.81
CA GLN A 404 9.58 30.07 11.64
C GLN A 404 9.77 29.02 10.54
N LEU A 405 10.73 29.27 9.65
CA LEU A 405 11.08 28.37 8.55
C LEU A 405 12.41 27.69 8.83
N PHE A 406 12.50 26.42 8.50
CA PHE A 406 13.72 25.62 8.51
C PHE A 406 14.25 25.41 7.09
N PHE A 407 15.58 25.49 6.96
CA PHE A 407 16.32 25.38 5.72
C PHE A 407 17.37 24.26 5.87
N PRO A 408 17.01 22.98 5.68
CA PRO A 408 17.96 21.87 5.78
C PRO A 408 19.13 21.96 4.79
N ALA A 409 18.91 22.50 3.58
CA ALA A 409 19.92 22.56 2.53
C ALA A 409 20.52 23.98 2.37
N PRO A 410 21.83 24.11 2.09
CA PRO A 410 22.40 25.35 1.56
C PRO A 410 21.74 25.75 0.24
N ASN A 411 21.65 27.05 -0.02
CA ASN A 411 21.01 27.63 -1.19
C ASN A 411 19.49 27.33 -1.33
N GLN A 412 18.86 26.78 -0.29
CA GLN A 412 17.41 26.60 -0.25
C GLN A 412 16.69 27.93 -0.19
N GLN A 413 15.55 28.01 -0.90
CA GLN A 413 14.70 29.18 -0.91
C GLN A 413 13.32 28.88 -0.33
N TRP A 414 12.73 29.89 0.29
CA TRP A 414 11.32 29.97 0.64
C TRP A 414 10.73 31.25 0.05
N VAL A 415 9.53 31.14 -0.51
CA VAL A 415 8.75 32.29 -0.98
C VAL A 415 7.44 32.31 -0.23
N MET A 416 7.16 33.43 0.44
CA MET A 416 5.85 33.73 1.03
C MET A 416 5.11 34.69 0.11
N GLU A 417 3.96 34.25 -0.41
CA GLU A 417 3.05 35.14 -1.15
C GLU A 417 1.89 35.52 -0.24
N LEU A 418 1.85 36.79 0.19
CA LEU A 418 0.78 37.36 0.99
C LEU A 418 -0.19 38.12 0.09
N ILE A 419 -1.48 37.83 0.22
CA ILE A 419 -2.58 38.50 -0.49
C ILE A 419 -3.48 39.14 0.57
N GLY A 420 -3.65 40.45 0.47
CA GLY A 420 -4.43 41.25 1.41
C GLY A 420 -4.39 42.72 1.01
N LYS A 421 -5.46 43.46 1.27
CA LYS A 421 -5.58 44.87 0.88
C LYS A 421 -5.52 45.77 2.12
N ALA A 422 -4.85 46.91 2.02
CA ALA A 422 -4.65 47.79 3.18
C ALA A 422 -5.94 48.40 3.73
N ASP A 423 -6.94 48.61 2.89
CA ASP A 423 -8.16 49.33 3.25
C ASP A 423 -9.36 48.90 2.38
N ALA A 424 -10.51 49.55 2.58
CA ALA A 424 -11.72 49.37 1.79
C ALA A 424 -11.82 50.32 0.57
N THR A 425 -10.78 51.07 0.22
CA THR A 425 -10.81 52.09 -0.86
C THR A 425 -11.13 51.46 -2.21
N THR A 426 -12.20 51.91 -2.87
CA THR A 426 -12.60 51.42 -4.20
C THR A 426 -11.56 51.81 -5.26
N PRO A 427 -11.17 50.91 -6.18
CA PRO A 427 -10.37 51.27 -7.35
C PRO A 427 -11.10 52.37 -8.15
N SER A 428 -10.59 53.60 -8.11
CA SER A 428 -11.19 54.76 -8.77
C SER A 428 -10.12 55.77 -9.20
N GLY A 429 -10.43 56.57 -10.24
CA GLY A 429 -9.53 57.58 -10.79
C GLY A 429 -8.32 57.02 -11.56
N THR A 430 -7.41 57.92 -11.95
CA THR A 430 -6.12 57.57 -12.58
C THR A 430 -5.09 57.26 -11.50
N ALA A 431 -4.48 56.07 -11.53
CA ALA A 431 -3.40 55.72 -10.62
C ALA A 431 -2.16 56.59 -10.89
N GLY A 432 -1.77 57.41 -9.92
CA GLY A 432 -0.64 58.33 -10.04
C GLY A 432 0.71 57.75 -9.61
N SER A 433 0.76 56.59 -8.96
CA SER A 433 2.05 56.03 -8.53
C SER A 433 1.94 54.54 -8.22
N PRO A 434 2.96 53.72 -8.55
CA PRO A 434 2.97 52.31 -8.19
C PRO A 434 2.95 52.05 -6.68
N VAL A 435 3.35 53.01 -5.84
CA VAL A 435 3.33 52.87 -4.37
C VAL A 435 2.03 53.33 -3.71
N ASN A 436 1.17 54.06 -4.45
CA ASN A 436 -0.11 54.60 -3.97
C ASN A 436 -1.21 54.35 -5.01
N MET A 437 -1.51 53.08 -5.24
CA MET A 437 -2.45 52.63 -6.27
C MET A 437 -3.62 51.88 -5.62
N PRO A 438 -4.88 52.39 -5.66
CA PRO A 438 -6.03 51.72 -5.07
C PRO A 438 -6.38 50.46 -5.88
N ALA A 439 -5.75 49.34 -5.52
CA ALA A 439 -5.86 48.05 -6.18
C ALA A 439 -5.75 46.90 -5.16
N THR A 440 -5.97 45.67 -5.60
CA THR A 440 -5.70 44.48 -4.79
C THR A 440 -4.23 44.45 -4.38
N GLY A 441 -3.97 44.06 -3.13
CA GLY A 441 -2.63 44.07 -2.57
C GLY A 441 -1.96 42.70 -2.53
N LYS A 442 -0.68 42.65 -2.91
CA LYS A 442 0.18 41.48 -2.77
C LYS A 442 1.55 41.89 -2.22
N THR A 443 2.11 41.06 -1.34
CA THR A 443 3.50 41.15 -0.88
C THR A 443 4.19 39.83 -1.10
N LEU A 444 5.39 39.87 -1.65
CA LEU A 444 6.25 38.69 -1.79
C LEU A 444 7.45 38.87 -0.88
N ILE A 445 7.70 37.87 -0.03
CA ILE A 445 8.88 37.78 0.84
C ILE A 445 9.67 36.56 0.39
N ASN A 446 10.88 36.79 -0.10
CA ASN A 446 11.81 35.74 -0.48
C ASN A 446 12.85 35.58 0.63
N LEU A 447 13.09 34.34 1.04
CA LEU A 447 14.14 33.99 1.98
C LEU A 447 15.05 32.95 1.35
N GLN A 448 16.36 33.10 1.51
CA GLN A 448 17.35 32.18 0.99
C GLN A 448 18.40 31.88 2.05
N ARG A 449 18.73 30.60 2.24
CA ARG A 449 19.87 30.20 3.07
C ARG A 449 21.13 30.20 2.23
N LEU A 450 22.08 31.08 2.55
CA LEU A 450 23.47 31.01 2.10
C LEU A 450 24.32 30.49 3.27
N GLU A 451 25.29 31.26 3.75
CA GLU A 451 25.96 31.02 5.04
C GLU A 451 25.01 31.22 6.23
N THR A 452 24.02 32.10 6.04
CA THR A 452 22.88 32.32 6.94
C THR A 452 21.66 32.69 6.08
N VAL A 453 20.51 32.89 6.70
CA VAL A 453 19.30 33.31 5.99
C VAL A 453 19.34 34.80 5.65
N TRP A 454 19.10 35.10 4.37
CA TRP A 454 18.89 36.43 3.80
C TRP A 454 17.45 36.56 3.32
N ALA A 455 16.95 37.79 3.28
CA ALA A 455 15.62 38.07 2.78
C ALA A 455 15.56 39.33 1.92
N ASP A 456 14.72 39.28 0.89
CA ASP A 456 14.27 40.40 0.09
C ASP A 456 12.74 40.36 -0.02
N ALA A 457 12.16 41.50 -0.35
CA ALA A 457 10.72 41.60 -0.50
C ALA A 457 10.31 42.70 -1.46
N TYR A 458 9.11 42.58 -2.01
CA TYR A 458 8.47 43.65 -2.76
C TYR A 458 6.95 43.54 -2.73
N HIS A 459 6.31 44.63 -3.18
CA HIS A 459 4.88 44.84 -3.11
C HIS A 459 4.28 45.02 -4.50
N MET A 460 3.00 44.65 -4.65
CA MET A 460 2.17 44.95 -5.81
C MET A 460 0.82 45.50 -5.34
N GLY A 461 0.29 46.51 -6.04
CA GLY A 461 -0.97 47.15 -5.65
C GLY A 461 -0.89 47.82 -4.29
N GLN A 462 -1.94 47.66 -3.46
CA GLN A 462 -2.02 48.25 -2.12
C GLN A 462 -2.07 47.15 -1.04
N PRO A 463 -0.93 46.49 -0.73
CA PRO A 463 -0.89 45.41 0.25
C PRO A 463 -1.26 45.88 1.66
N SER A 464 -1.88 44.99 2.42
CA SER A 464 -2.11 45.17 3.86
C SER A 464 -0.82 45.23 4.68
N VAL A 465 0.27 44.69 4.16
CA VAL A 465 1.59 44.66 4.81
C VAL A 465 2.28 46.02 4.69
N LEU A 466 2.61 46.61 5.84
CA LEU A 466 3.26 47.92 5.97
C LEU A 466 4.76 47.83 6.23
N ASP A 467 5.20 46.84 7.00
CA ASP A 467 6.61 46.60 7.32
C ASP A 467 6.82 45.10 7.52
N ILE A 468 8.05 44.66 7.28
CA ILE A 468 8.44 43.25 7.32
C ILE A 468 9.70 43.13 8.13
N ARG A 469 9.72 42.19 9.06
CA ARG A 469 10.90 41.89 9.88
C ARG A 469 11.19 40.41 9.87
N TYR A 470 12.46 40.08 10.03
CA TYR A 470 12.88 38.71 10.25
C TYR A 470 14.02 38.63 11.26
N SER A 471 14.28 37.41 11.73
CA SER A 471 15.42 37.08 12.58
C SER A 471 16.02 35.77 12.14
N ARG A 472 17.34 35.69 12.25
CA ARG A 472 18.11 34.46 12.03
C ARG A 472 18.16 33.70 13.35
N VAL A 473 17.80 32.43 13.34
CA VAL A 473 17.93 31.53 14.49
C VAL A 473 18.98 30.50 14.10
N GLY A 474 20.21 30.72 14.54
CA GLY A 474 21.37 30.02 13.98
C GLY A 474 21.55 30.31 12.49
N THR A 475 22.01 29.31 11.73
CA THR A 475 22.25 29.41 10.27
C THR A 475 21.17 28.75 9.42
N THR A 476 20.25 28.01 10.05
CA THR A 476 19.29 27.11 9.38
C THR A 476 17.83 27.50 9.61
N TYR A 477 17.54 28.45 10.49
CA TYR A 477 16.18 28.90 10.75
C TYR A 477 16.04 30.41 10.57
N ALA A 478 14.84 30.82 10.14
CA ALA A 478 14.44 32.22 10.17
C ALA A 478 13.01 32.38 10.68
N ALA A 479 12.78 33.34 11.57
CA ALA A 479 11.45 33.75 12.00
C ALA A 479 11.02 35.02 11.26
N VAL A 480 9.75 35.13 10.88
CA VAL A 480 9.20 36.22 10.06
C VAL A 480 8.02 36.90 10.74
N TRP A 481 8.00 38.23 10.67
CA TRP A 481 6.94 39.09 11.15
C TRP A 481 6.49 40.06 10.06
N VAL A 482 5.21 40.40 10.08
CA VAL A 482 4.64 41.45 9.22
C VAL A 482 3.82 42.40 10.06
N LYS A 483 3.89 43.69 9.74
CA LYS A 483 2.99 44.70 10.29
C LYS A 483 1.83 44.88 9.34
N LEU A 484 0.60 44.69 9.81
CA LEU A 484 -0.60 44.87 9.01
C LEU A 484 -1.27 46.21 9.31
N LYS A 485 -1.81 46.84 8.27
CA LYS A 485 -2.61 48.07 8.40
C LYS A 485 -3.85 47.83 9.27
N ALA A 486 -4.19 48.82 10.09
CA ALA A 486 -5.46 48.90 10.80
C ALA A 486 -6.64 48.67 9.85
N ASN A 487 -7.63 47.87 10.27
CA ASN A 487 -8.83 47.56 9.49
C ASN A 487 -8.56 46.97 8.08
N SER A 488 -7.43 46.29 7.87
CA SER A 488 -7.09 45.64 6.59
C SER A 488 -7.81 44.32 6.34
N GLY A 489 -8.55 43.80 7.32
CA GLY A 489 -9.23 42.52 7.18
C GLY A 489 -8.28 41.33 7.14
N GLU A 490 -8.65 40.33 6.34
CA GLU A 490 -7.86 39.10 6.17
C GLU A 490 -6.65 39.32 5.25
N THR A 491 -5.49 38.87 5.70
CA THR A 491 -4.31 38.66 4.85
C THR A 491 -3.96 37.19 4.87
N MET A 492 -4.08 36.55 3.70
CA MET A 492 -3.78 35.13 3.51
C MET A 492 -2.38 34.98 2.91
N PHE A 493 -1.67 33.91 3.26
CA PHE A 493 -0.44 33.57 2.56
C PHE A 493 -0.23 32.08 2.31
N ASN A 494 0.48 31.82 1.21
CA ASN A 494 0.96 30.49 0.82
C ASN A 494 2.48 30.47 0.74
N LEU A 495 3.04 29.28 0.89
CA LEU A 495 4.48 29.04 0.89
C LEU A 495 4.90 28.21 -0.32
N LYS A 496 6.06 28.51 -0.86
CA LYS A 496 6.78 27.67 -1.84
C LYS A 496 8.21 27.48 -1.34
N THR A 497 8.79 26.31 -1.59
CA THR A 497 10.20 26.06 -1.28
C THR A 497 10.87 25.20 -2.34
N THR A 498 12.18 25.38 -2.49
CA THR A 498 13.05 24.50 -3.30
C THR A 498 13.69 23.39 -2.47
N GLY A 499 13.49 23.40 -1.14
CA GLY A 499 14.10 22.44 -0.25
C GLY A 499 13.42 21.07 -0.27
N PRO A 500 14.08 20.06 0.30
CA PRO A 500 13.54 18.70 0.33
C PRO A 500 12.31 18.62 1.23
N THR A 501 11.36 17.78 0.85
CA THR A 501 10.18 17.41 1.63
C THR A 501 10.47 16.18 2.50
N ARG A 502 9.50 15.77 3.34
CA ARG A 502 9.65 14.53 4.12
C ARG A 502 9.66 13.27 3.24
N PHE A 503 9.19 13.35 1.99
CA PHE A 503 9.33 12.26 1.02
C PHE A 503 10.78 12.05 0.57
N ASP A 504 11.58 13.11 0.59
CA ASP A 504 12.97 13.10 0.08
C ASP A 504 13.98 12.73 1.18
N THR A 505 13.76 13.20 2.41
CA THR A 505 14.72 13.03 3.52
C THR A 505 14.06 13.11 4.90
N GLY A 506 14.73 12.59 5.92
CA GLY A 506 14.30 12.68 7.32
C GLY A 506 14.35 14.10 7.89
N SER A 507 15.40 14.88 7.58
CA SER A 507 15.51 16.29 7.98
C SER A 507 15.05 17.20 6.84
N CYS A 508 13.74 17.44 6.77
CA CYS A 508 13.10 18.12 5.65
C CYS A 508 12.79 19.59 5.92
N SER A 509 12.38 20.31 4.88
CA SER A 509 11.90 21.68 4.97
C SER A 509 10.67 21.74 5.86
N LEU A 510 10.63 22.72 6.78
CA LEU A 510 9.58 22.82 7.79
C LEU A 510 9.15 24.29 7.95
N PHE A 511 7.83 24.52 8.04
CA PHE A 511 7.26 25.77 8.50
C PHE A 511 6.50 25.54 9.81
N GLN A 512 6.90 26.24 10.86
CA GLN A 512 6.23 26.24 12.16
C GLN A 512 5.41 27.53 12.25
N SER A 513 4.10 27.41 12.07
CA SER A 513 3.17 28.55 12.14
C SER A 513 3.04 29.08 13.56
N ASP A 514 2.84 30.40 13.68
CA ASP A 514 2.60 31.09 14.96
C ASP A 514 1.32 31.94 14.86
N MET A 515 1.25 32.83 13.86
CA MET A 515 0.12 33.73 13.56
C MET A 515 -0.31 34.68 14.69
N SER A 516 0.43 34.74 15.81
CA SER A 516 0.05 35.57 16.93
C SER A 516 0.29 37.06 16.68
N VAL A 517 -0.59 37.89 17.25
CA VAL A 517 -0.35 39.33 17.37
C VAL A 517 0.78 39.57 18.38
N VAL A 518 1.69 40.46 18.05
CA VAL A 518 2.82 40.82 18.91
C VAL A 518 2.40 41.95 19.85
N THR A 519 2.32 41.63 21.15
CA THR A 519 2.02 42.60 22.21
C THR A 519 3.28 43.32 22.73
N ASP A 520 4.43 42.66 22.64
CA ASP A 520 5.73 43.21 23.03
C ASP A 520 6.60 43.40 21.79
N ILE A 521 6.70 44.65 21.34
CA ILE A 521 7.42 45.02 20.11
C ILE A 521 8.93 44.69 20.17
N THR A 522 9.50 44.50 21.36
CA THR A 522 10.92 44.12 21.51
C THR A 522 11.20 42.70 21.00
N LYS A 523 10.15 41.88 20.83
CA LYS A 523 10.22 40.52 20.28
C LYS A 523 10.13 40.48 18.74
N VAL A 524 9.86 41.61 18.09
CA VAL A 524 9.88 41.69 16.62
C VAL A 524 11.34 41.61 16.15
N GLY A 525 11.57 40.85 15.09
CA GLY A 525 12.90 40.73 14.52
C GLY A 525 13.54 42.07 14.15
N SER A 526 14.86 42.16 14.28
CA SER A 526 15.60 43.40 14.02
C SER A 526 15.91 43.63 12.54
N LEU A 527 16.00 42.55 11.75
CA LEU A 527 16.41 42.62 10.35
C LEU A 527 15.23 42.97 9.44
N LYS A 528 15.49 43.84 8.45
CA LYS A 528 14.57 44.14 7.35
C LYS A 528 14.97 43.37 6.10
N PRO A 529 14.01 42.77 5.36
CA PRO A 529 14.28 42.34 4.00
C PRO A 529 14.71 43.52 3.13
N ALA A 530 15.60 43.28 2.17
CA ALA A 530 15.93 44.30 1.17
C ALA A 530 14.71 44.53 0.25
N ALA A 531 14.20 45.76 0.20
CA ALA A 531 13.05 46.11 -0.64
C ALA A 531 13.48 46.20 -2.11
N ARG A 532 13.35 45.11 -2.87
CA ARG A 532 13.87 44.99 -4.23
C ARG A 532 12.96 44.13 -5.11
N PHE A 533 12.87 44.48 -6.38
CA PHE A 533 12.31 43.59 -7.40
C PHE A 533 13.06 43.75 -8.73
N GLY A 534 12.98 42.70 -9.56
CA GLY A 534 13.50 42.72 -10.93
C GLY A 534 12.66 41.81 -11.82
N MET A 535 12.24 42.33 -12.96
CA MET A 535 11.54 41.59 -14.02
C MET A 535 12.37 41.72 -15.29
N HIS A 536 12.99 40.61 -15.72
CA HIS A 536 13.90 40.61 -16.86
C HIS A 536 13.91 39.25 -17.58
N ASN A 537 14.38 39.24 -18.82
CA ASN A 537 14.64 38.02 -19.60
C ASN A 537 16.10 37.51 -19.48
N GLY A 538 16.92 38.17 -18.64
CA GLY A 538 18.36 37.90 -18.49
C GLY A 538 19.26 38.90 -19.23
N LEU A 539 18.69 39.78 -20.04
CA LEU A 539 19.43 40.82 -20.79
C LEU A 539 18.84 42.22 -20.58
N ALA A 540 17.52 42.36 -20.67
CA ALA A 540 16.80 43.61 -20.49
C ALA A 540 15.66 43.45 -19.45
N GLY A 541 15.30 44.54 -18.79
CA GLY A 541 14.25 44.53 -17.77
C GLY A 541 14.13 45.82 -16.95
N ILE A 542 13.21 45.77 -15.98
CA ILE A 542 12.91 46.83 -15.03
C ILE A 542 12.97 46.29 -13.60
N GLY A 543 13.32 47.15 -12.65
CA GLY A 543 13.33 46.82 -11.23
C GLY A 543 13.29 48.05 -10.34
N ALA A 544 13.42 47.82 -9.04
CA ALA A 544 13.70 48.86 -8.07
C ALA A 544 14.62 48.33 -6.98
N ASN A 545 15.40 49.22 -6.37
CA ASN A 545 16.29 48.91 -5.26
C ASN A 545 15.80 49.48 -3.93
N GLU A 546 16.47 49.10 -2.85
CA GLU A 546 16.14 49.44 -1.46
C GLU A 546 16.24 50.94 -1.14
N LYS A 547 16.82 51.73 -2.05
CA LYS A 547 16.91 53.20 -1.95
C LYS A 547 15.72 53.90 -2.61
N GLY A 548 14.74 53.15 -3.11
CA GLY A 548 13.57 53.69 -3.82
C GLY A 548 13.87 54.16 -5.24
N VAL A 549 14.94 53.64 -5.86
CA VAL A 549 15.35 54.02 -7.22
C VAL A 549 14.91 52.97 -8.23
N VAL A 550 14.26 53.42 -9.30
CA VAL A 550 13.95 52.57 -10.46
C VAL A 550 15.24 52.18 -11.17
N THR A 551 15.39 50.89 -11.48
CA THR A 551 16.53 50.34 -12.22
C THR A 551 16.05 49.85 -13.58
N LEU A 552 16.79 50.17 -14.64
CA LEU A 552 16.49 49.74 -16.01
C LEU A 552 17.74 49.10 -16.62
N ALA A 553 17.55 47.98 -17.32
CA ALA A 553 18.57 47.33 -18.12
C ALA A 553 18.07 47.22 -19.56
N THR A 554 18.87 47.69 -20.51
CA THR A 554 18.59 47.62 -21.94
C THR A 554 19.91 47.68 -22.72
N ALA A 555 19.88 47.29 -24.00
CA ALA A 555 21.01 47.52 -24.90
C ALA A 555 21.32 49.02 -25.00
N ALA A 556 22.59 49.36 -25.10
CA ALA A 556 23.02 50.74 -25.30
C ALA A 556 22.55 51.23 -26.68
N GLY A 557 21.77 52.31 -26.71
CA GLY A 557 21.42 53.02 -27.93
C GLY A 557 22.51 54.04 -28.31
N THR A 558 22.74 54.23 -29.61
CA THR A 558 23.58 55.32 -30.13
C THR A 558 22.77 56.13 -31.14
N PRO A 559 22.13 57.24 -30.70
CA PRO A 559 21.27 57.99 -31.59
C PRO A 559 22.07 58.73 -32.66
N THR A 560 21.46 58.85 -33.84
CA THR A 560 22.07 59.56 -34.98
C THR A 560 22.02 61.06 -34.75
N ASN A 561 20.92 61.58 -34.18
CA ASN A 561 20.81 62.96 -33.74
C ASN A 561 20.92 63.08 -32.21
N LYS A 562 22.03 63.66 -31.72
CA LYS A 562 22.28 63.86 -30.27
C LYS A 562 21.81 65.21 -29.74
N THR A 563 21.32 66.10 -30.61
CA THR A 563 21.09 67.52 -30.28
C THR A 563 19.63 67.86 -30.02
N ALA A 564 18.68 67.07 -30.56
CA ALA A 564 17.26 67.26 -30.35
C ALA A 564 16.54 65.91 -30.21
N PRO A 565 15.59 65.75 -29.27
CA PRO A 565 14.75 64.56 -29.19
C PRO A 565 13.94 64.35 -30.47
N THR A 566 13.86 63.10 -30.93
CA THR A 566 12.99 62.68 -32.04
C THR A 566 11.53 62.82 -31.67
N GLY A 567 11.19 62.58 -30.41
CA GLY A 567 9.85 62.73 -29.89
C GLY A 567 9.79 62.60 -28.38
N PHE A 568 8.57 62.53 -27.84
CA PHE A 568 8.32 62.36 -26.41
C PHE A 568 7.27 61.28 -26.20
N VAL A 569 7.44 60.51 -25.12
CA VAL A 569 6.41 59.62 -24.57
C VAL A 569 5.89 60.20 -23.25
N LEU A 570 4.60 60.02 -23.00
CA LEU A 570 4.01 60.43 -21.73
C LEU A 570 4.24 59.33 -20.70
N ILE A 571 4.87 59.66 -19.57
CA ILE A 571 5.07 58.76 -18.44
C ILE A 571 4.62 59.48 -17.17
N ASN A 572 3.75 58.85 -16.39
CA ASN A 572 3.39 59.37 -15.07
C ASN A 572 4.54 59.06 -14.08
N ILE A 573 5.20 60.10 -13.59
CA ILE A 573 6.33 60.01 -12.66
C ILE A 573 5.92 60.70 -11.37
N ASN A 574 5.77 59.90 -10.31
CA ASN A 574 5.38 60.36 -8.97
C ASN A 574 4.08 61.20 -8.94
N GLY A 575 3.06 60.77 -9.67
CA GLY A 575 1.73 61.41 -9.68
C GLY A 575 1.55 62.45 -10.77
N VAL A 576 2.58 62.76 -11.55
CA VAL A 576 2.55 63.83 -12.54
C VAL A 576 2.92 63.27 -13.91
N ASP A 577 2.09 63.56 -14.91
CA ASP A 577 2.39 63.23 -16.30
C ASP A 577 3.57 64.07 -16.81
N ARG A 578 4.64 63.38 -17.22
CA ARG A 578 5.87 63.99 -17.74
C ARG A 578 6.11 63.52 -19.18
N LYS A 579 6.61 64.44 -20.01
CA LYS A 579 7.10 64.13 -21.35
C LYS A 579 8.54 63.63 -21.23
N VAL A 580 8.76 62.35 -21.48
CA VAL A 580 10.09 61.73 -21.50
C VAL A 580 10.60 61.68 -22.94
N PRO A 581 11.72 62.35 -23.26
CA PRO A 581 12.23 62.39 -24.63
C PRO A 581 12.78 61.03 -25.07
N TYR A 582 12.67 60.72 -26.36
CA TYR A 582 13.42 59.65 -27.00
C TYR A 582 14.14 60.18 -28.25
N TYR A 583 15.25 59.53 -28.60
CA TYR A 583 16.10 59.86 -29.75
C TYR A 583 16.05 58.71 -30.76
N ASP A 584 16.47 58.96 -32.00
CA ASP A 584 16.38 58.03 -33.13
C ASP A 584 17.37 56.84 -33.05
#